data_AF-A0A916MFU3-F1
#
_entry.id   AF-A0A916MFU3-F1
#
_cell.length_a   1.000
_cell.length_b   1.000
_cell.length_c   1.000
_cell.angle_alpha   90.00
_cell.angle_beta   90.00
_cell.angle_gamma   90.00
#
_symmetry.space_group_name_H-M   'P 1'
#
loop_
_entity.id
_entity.type
_entity.pdbx_description
1 polymer ?
#
loop_
_entity_poly.entity_id
_entity_poly.type
_entity_poly.pdbx_seq_one_letter_code
_entity_poly.pdbx_strand_id
1 'polypeptide(L)'
;SRVGEFRSRGVIVDVTILDVMDSFATRTLRSMAHMIMLRGAKTVIVGIQPEVAFSMVQLGLKLESVATALDLEEGMALLDRQTKGDTRRG
;
A
#
# COMPACT_ATOMS: atom_id res chain seq x y z
N SER A 1 -10.55 -12.94 2.95
CA SER A 1 -10.13 -11.56 3.28
C SER A 1 -11.16 -10.60 2.70
N ARG A 2 -11.42 -9.46 3.37
CA ARG A 2 -12.39 -8.44 2.93
C ARG A 2 -12.20 -8.04 1.46
N VAL A 3 -10.95 -7.96 0.98
CA VAL A 3 -10.61 -7.68 -0.44
C VAL A 3 -11.30 -8.65 -1.41
N GLY A 4 -11.29 -9.96 -1.11
CA GLY A 4 -11.93 -10.97 -1.95
C GLY A 4 -13.45 -10.97 -1.84
N GLU A 5 -13.97 -10.69 -0.65
CA GLU A 5 -15.41 -10.59 -0.37
C GLU A 5 -16.04 -9.39 -1.10
N PHE A 6 -15.40 -8.23 -1.04
CA PHE A 6 -15.87 -7.00 -1.70
C PHE A 6 -15.40 -6.86 -3.15
N ARG A 7 -14.65 -7.83 -3.69
CA ARG A 7 -14.02 -7.78 -5.03
C ARG A 7 -13.31 -6.45 -5.29
N SER A 8 -12.62 -5.93 -4.27
CA SER A 8 -11.98 -4.61 -4.33
C SER A 8 -10.85 -4.64 -5.36
N ARG A 9 -10.90 -3.75 -6.36
CA ARG A 9 -9.87 -3.64 -7.40
C ARG A 9 -8.66 -2.81 -6.96
N GLY A 10 -8.82 -2.05 -5.89
CA GLY A 10 -7.79 -1.20 -5.30
C GLY A 10 -7.92 -1.12 -3.79
N VAL A 11 -6.79 -0.95 -3.11
CA VAL A 11 -6.70 -0.80 -1.66
C VAL A 11 -5.75 0.35 -1.32
N ILE A 12 -6.17 1.21 -0.39
CA ILE A 12 -5.30 2.21 0.24
C ILE A 12 -4.97 1.74 1.64
N VAL A 13 -3.70 1.83 2.01
CA VAL A 13 -3.21 1.60 3.37
C VAL A 13 -2.72 2.93 3.92
N ASP A 14 -3.49 3.51 4.82
CA ASP A 14 -3.14 4.75 5.51
C ASP A 14 -2.30 4.41 6.74
N VAL A 15 -1.08 4.96 6.80
CA VAL A 15 -0.15 4.80 7.92
C VAL A 15 0.17 6.13 8.61
N THR A 16 -0.66 7.15 8.45
CA THR A 16 -0.45 8.50 9.02
C THR A 16 -0.24 8.48 10.53
N ILE A 17 -0.93 7.58 11.24
CA ILE A 17 -0.86 7.42 12.70
C ILE A 17 0.22 6.44 13.17
N LEU A 18 1.04 5.92 12.26
CA LEU A 18 2.13 5.01 12.61
C LEU A 18 3.36 5.82 12.98
N ASP A 19 3.70 5.86 14.27
CA ASP A 19 4.82 6.68 14.75
C ASP A 19 6.18 5.96 14.67
N VAL A 20 6.19 4.62 14.67
CA VAL A 20 7.43 3.82 14.70
C VAL A 20 7.30 2.61 13.78
N MET A 21 8.35 2.36 12.98
CA MET A 21 8.51 1.11 12.23
C MET A 21 9.48 0.19 12.95
N ASP A 22 9.00 -1.00 13.33
CA ASP A 22 9.83 -2.09 13.86
C ASP A 22 9.76 -3.33 12.95
N SER A 23 10.44 -4.41 13.35
CA SER A 23 10.44 -5.67 12.62
C SER A 23 9.04 -6.29 12.47
N PHE A 24 8.16 -6.11 13.44
CA PHE A 24 6.80 -6.66 13.43
C PHE A 24 5.89 -5.87 12.49
N ALA A 25 5.87 -4.55 12.61
CA ALA A 25 5.16 -3.63 11.71
C ALA A 25 5.62 -3.83 10.27
N THR A 26 6.94 -3.95 10.05
CA THR A 26 7.53 -4.26 8.74
C THR A 26 7.00 -5.56 8.16
N ARG A 27 7.00 -6.65 8.95
CA ARG A 27 6.49 -7.95 8.51
C ARG A 27 5.00 -7.91 8.22
N THR A 28 4.24 -7.16 9.03
CA THR A 28 2.79 -7.01 8.88
C THR A 28 2.45 -6.26 7.61
N LEU A 29 3.07 -5.10 7.38
CA LEU A 29 2.84 -4.28 6.20
C LEU A 29 3.21 -5.03 4.91
N ARG A 30 4.36 -5.73 4.91
CA ARG A 30 4.78 -6.59 3.80
C ARG A 30 3.76 -7.71 3.52
N SER A 31 3.28 -8.37 4.56
CA SER A 31 2.30 -9.46 4.42
C SER A 31 0.96 -8.94 3.90
N MET A 32 0.50 -7.79 4.37
CA MET A 32 -0.72 -7.13 3.87
C MET A 32 -0.60 -6.79 2.38
N ALA A 33 0.46 -6.10 2.00
CA ALA A 33 0.71 -5.74 0.60
C ALA A 33 0.76 -6.99 -0.30
N HIS A 34 1.47 -8.04 0.15
CA HIS A 34 1.55 -9.29 -0.59
C HIS A 34 0.18 -9.98 -0.74
N MET A 35 -0.61 -10.05 0.33
CA MET A 35 -1.95 -10.64 0.30
C MET A 35 -2.91 -9.88 -0.62
N ILE A 36 -2.82 -8.55 -0.67
CA ILE A 36 -3.65 -7.72 -1.56
C ILE A 36 -3.24 -7.95 -3.03
N MET A 37 -1.94 -7.99 -3.30
CA MET A 37 -1.40 -8.27 -4.63
C MET A 37 -1.79 -9.66 -5.15
N LEU A 38 -1.72 -10.70 -4.30
CA LEU A 38 -2.18 -12.05 -4.65
C LEU A 38 -3.68 -12.12 -5.00
N ARG A 39 -4.47 -11.13 -4.57
CA ARG A 39 -5.89 -10.99 -4.91
C ARG A 39 -6.13 -10.17 -6.18
N GLY A 40 -5.07 -9.72 -6.85
CA GLY A 40 -5.15 -8.94 -8.08
C GLY A 40 -5.55 -7.48 -7.86
N ALA A 41 -5.49 -6.98 -6.62
CA ALA A 41 -5.83 -5.60 -6.29
C ALA A 41 -4.58 -4.71 -6.29
N LYS A 42 -4.71 -3.50 -6.83
CA LYS A 42 -3.65 -2.49 -6.76
C LYS A 42 -3.58 -1.93 -5.33
N THR A 43 -2.38 -1.61 -4.86
CA THR A 43 -2.16 -1.11 -3.48
C THR A 43 -1.41 0.22 -3.51
N VAL A 44 -1.91 1.18 -2.75
CA VAL A 44 -1.22 2.46 -2.47
C VAL A 44 -1.06 2.62 -0.96
N ILE A 45 0.13 2.99 -0.49
CA ILE A 45 0.38 3.36 0.91
C ILE A 45 0.46 4.88 1.01
N VAL A 46 -0.19 5.47 2.01
CA VAL A 46 -0.24 6.93 2.20
C VAL A 46 0.14 7.31 3.62
N GLY A 47 0.56 8.56 3.83
CA GLY A 47 0.83 9.09 5.16
C GLY A 47 2.13 8.57 5.79
N ILE A 48 3.11 8.17 4.97
CA ILE A 48 4.40 7.71 5.50
C ILE A 48 5.17 8.93 6.02
N GLN A 49 5.33 9.01 7.35
CA GLN A 49 6.17 10.02 7.97
C GLN A 49 7.66 9.81 7.61
N PRO A 50 8.48 10.87 7.48
CA PRO A 50 9.89 10.75 7.12
C PRO A 50 10.70 9.78 7.99
N GLU A 51 10.46 9.79 9.31
CA GLU A 51 11.13 8.94 10.29
C GLU A 51 10.78 7.46 10.10
N VAL A 52 9.52 7.19 9.74
CA VAL A 52 9.01 5.86 9.39
C VAL A 52 9.65 5.40 8.09
N ALA A 53 9.69 6.25 7.05
CA ALA A 53 10.33 5.92 5.78
C ALA A 53 11.82 5.57 5.97
N PHE A 54 12.53 6.35 6.77
CA PHE A 54 13.93 6.07 7.11
C PHE A 54 14.08 4.69 7.76
N SER A 55 13.24 4.40 8.75
CA SER A 55 13.24 3.12 9.48
C SER A 55 12.89 1.93 8.56
N MET A 56 11.94 2.10 7.63
CA MET A 56 11.60 1.09 6.62
C MET A 56 12.81 0.73 5.76
N VAL A 57 13.61 1.71 5.34
CA VAL A 57 14.84 1.46 4.57
C VAL A 57 15.87 0.71 5.41
N GLN A 58 16.09 1.12 6.67
CA GLN A 58 17.05 0.45 7.57
C GLN A 58 16.66 -1.00 7.85
N LEU A 59 15.36 -1.28 7.98
CA LEU A 59 14.82 -2.63 8.21
C LEU A 59 14.71 -3.46 6.91
N GLY A 60 15.14 -2.91 5.77
CA GLY A 60 15.15 -3.62 4.49
C GLY A 60 13.74 -3.91 3.95
N LEU A 61 12.74 -3.10 4.31
CA LEU A 61 11.39 -3.27 3.79
C LEU A 61 11.34 -2.87 2.32
N LYS A 62 11.17 -3.87 1.47
CA LYS A 62 10.90 -3.68 0.04
C LYS A 62 9.41 -3.89 -0.23
N LEU A 63 8.77 -2.87 -0.82
CA LEU A 63 7.36 -2.89 -1.21
C LEU A 63 7.26 -2.88 -2.74
N GLU A 64 7.88 -3.87 -3.37
CA GLU A 64 7.88 -4.01 -4.82
C GLU A 64 6.44 -4.12 -5.33
N SER A 65 6.11 -3.32 -6.35
CA SER A 65 4.76 -3.21 -6.93
C SER A 65 3.69 -2.54 -6.04
N VAL A 66 4.10 -1.89 -4.94
CA VAL A 66 3.22 -1.01 -4.14
C VAL A 66 3.58 0.43 -4.43
N ALA A 67 2.58 1.25 -4.73
CA ALA A 67 2.81 2.68 -4.90
C ALA A 67 2.67 3.41 -3.56
N THR A 68 3.29 4.59 -3.45
CA THR A 68 3.17 5.46 -2.29
C THR A 68 2.65 6.84 -2.71
N ALA A 69 1.96 7.52 -1.81
CA ALA A 69 1.56 8.92 -1.95
C ALA A 69 1.68 9.66 -0.61
N LEU A 70 1.68 10.99 -0.64
CA LEU A 70 1.85 11.80 0.58
C LEU A 70 0.66 11.65 1.52
N ASP A 71 -0.55 11.74 0.97
CA ASP A 71 -1.80 11.72 1.70
C ASP A 71 -2.87 10.87 0.99
N LEU A 72 -4.02 10.78 1.64
CA LEU A 72 -5.15 9.99 1.14
C LEU A 72 -5.71 10.53 -0.18
N GLU A 73 -5.73 11.84 -0.40
CA GLU A 73 -6.28 12.45 -1.61
C GLU A 73 -5.42 12.09 -2.82
N GLU A 74 -4.11 12.31 -2.72
CA GLU A 74 -3.15 11.90 -3.75
C GLU A 74 -3.17 10.39 -3.97
N GLY A 75 -3.30 9.62 -2.89
CA GLY A 75 -3.38 8.17 -2.93
C GLY A 75 -4.61 7.66 -3.67
N MET A 76 -5.77 8.29 -3.46
CA MET A 76 -7.00 7.98 -4.19
C MET A 76 -6.86 8.30 -5.68
N ALA A 77 -6.32 9.48 -6.02
CA ALA A 77 -6.08 9.87 -7.40
C ALA A 77 -5.08 8.92 -8.11
N LEU A 78 -4.06 8.45 -7.40
CA LEU A 78 -3.12 7.47 -7.92
C LEU A 78 -3.76 6.09 -8.12
N LEU A 79 -4.54 5.62 -7.14
CA LEU A 79 -5.21 4.33 -7.19
C LEU A 79 -6.27 4.28 -8.31
N ASP A 80 -7.03 5.36 -8.49
CA ASP A 80 -8.01 5.48 -9.57
C ASP A 80 -7.34 5.38 -10.96
N ARG A 81 -6.20 6.07 -11.16
CA ARG A 81 -5.40 5.95 -12.38
C ARG A 81 -4.92 4.51 -12.63
N GLN A 82 -4.43 3.82 -11.60
CA GLN A 82 -3.94 2.45 -11.71
C GLN A 82 -5.04 1.43 -12.00
N THR A 83 -6.21 1.59 -11.38
CA THR A 83 -7.35 0.67 -11.55
C THR A 83 -8.08 0.91 -12.88
N LYS A 84 -8.15 2.15 -13.39
CA LYS A 84 -8.66 2.47 -14.73
C LYS A 84 -7.71 2.01 -15.85
N GLY A 85 -6.40 2.08 -15.61
CA GLY A 85 -5.38 1.58 -16.55
C GLY A 85 -5.49 0.07 -16.83
N ASP A 86 -5.81 -0.73 -15.81
CA ASP A 86 -6.07 -2.18 -15.94
C ASP A 86 -7.32 -2.46 -16.79
N THR A 87 -8.37 -1.63 -16.71
CA THR A 87 -9.61 -1.84 -17.49
C THR A 87 -9.42 -1.60 -18.99
N ARG A 88 -8.41 -0.82 -19.40
CA ARG A 88 -8.13 -0.54 -20.82
C ARG A 88 -7.18 -1.55 -21.47
N ARG A 89 -6.62 -2.49 -20.70
CA ARG A 89 -5.72 -3.55 -21.20
C ARG A 89 -6.39 -4.92 -21.30
N GLY A 90 -7.67 -5.02 -20.95
CA GLY A 90 -8.49 -6.24 -21.01
C GLY A 90 -9.49 -6.22 -22.14
#